data_AF-A0A746PRA2-F1
#
_entry.id   AF-A0A746PRA2-F1
#
_cell.length_a   1.000
_cell.length_b   1.000
_cell.length_c   1.000
_cell.angle_alpha   90.00
_cell.angle_beta   90.00
_cell.angle_gamma   90.00
#
_symmetry.space_group_name_H-M   'P 1'
#
loop_
_entity.id
_entity.type
_entity.pdbx_description
1 polymer ?
#
loop_
_entity_poly.entity_id
_entity_poly.type
_entity_poly.pdbx_seq_one_letter_code
_entity_poly.pdbx_strand_id
1 'polypeptide(L)'
;TNQKVDQNTSAIADINTSITNLGTDALSWDDEEGAFSASHGTSGTNKITNVAAGEIASDSTDAVNGSQLYETNMLISQYNESISQLAGDTSETYITENGTGVKYIRTNDNGLEGQDAYATGNGATAVGYDAVASGAGSLALGQNSSSSIDGSIALGSGSTSNRAISSGIQTTSVTSDGVVIGYNTTDRELLGALSLGTDGESYRQITNVADGSEAQDAVTVRQLQNAIGAVTTTPTKYYHANSTEEDSLAVGTDSLAMGAKTIVNADAGIGIGLNTLVMADAINGIAIGSNARANHANSIAMGNGSQTTRGAQTDYTAYNMDTPQNSVGEFSVGSEDGQRQITNVAAGSADTDAVNVSQLKVTDAQVSRNTQSITNLNTQVSNLDTRVTNIENGIGDIVTTGSTKYFKTNTDGADANAQGADSVAIGSGSIAAAENSVALGTNSVADEANTVSVGSSTQQRRITNVAAGVNNTDAVNVAQLKASEAGSVRYETNADGSVNYSVLNLGDGSGGTTRIGNVSAAVNDTDAVNYAQLKRSVEEANTYTDQKMGEMNSKIKGVENKMSGGIASAMAMAGLPQAYAPGANMTSIAGGTFNGESAVAIGVSMVSESGGWVYKLQGTSNSQGDYSAAIGAGFQW
;
A
#
# COMPACT_ATOMS: atom_id res chain seq x y z
N THR A 1 42.32 163.34 -115.80
CA THR A 1 42.40 162.04 -116.48
C THR A 1 43.37 161.09 -115.79
N ASN A 2 44.56 161.54 -115.38
CA ASN A 2 45.55 160.65 -114.73
C ASN A 2 45.10 160.04 -113.38
N GLN A 3 44.49 160.81 -112.46
CA GLN A 3 44.04 160.28 -111.14
C GLN A 3 43.07 159.09 -111.19
N LYS A 4 42.17 159.02 -112.18
CA LYS A 4 41.22 157.89 -112.32
C LYS A 4 41.90 156.63 -112.84
N VAL A 5 42.93 156.78 -113.66
CA VAL A 5 43.74 155.65 -114.14
C VAL A 5 44.54 155.07 -112.97
N ASP A 6 45.10 155.92 -112.10
CA ASP A 6 45.82 155.48 -110.91
C ASP A 6 44.90 154.72 -109.93
N GLN A 7 43.70 155.24 -109.64
CA GLN A 7 42.72 154.54 -108.79
C GLN A 7 42.26 153.21 -109.36
N ASN A 8 41.95 153.14 -110.66
CA ASN A 8 41.59 151.87 -111.29
C ASN A 8 42.76 150.89 -111.29
N THR A 9 44.00 151.37 -111.48
CA THR A 9 45.21 150.54 -111.41
C THR A 9 45.39 149.96 -110.01
N SER A 10 45.19 150.75 -108.96
CA SER A 10 45.22 150.26 -107.57
C SER A 10 44.09 149.28 -107.26
N ALA A 11 42.85 149.56 -107.66
CA ALA A 11 41.72 148.65 -107.43
C ALA A 11 41.88 147.32 -108.17
N ILE A 12 42.41 147.34 -109.40
CA ILE A 12 42.76 146.12 -110.15
C ILE A 12 43.93 145.39 -109.47
N ALA A 13 44.91 146.09 -108.91
CA ALA A 13 45.99 145.48 -108.14
C ALA A 13 45.46 144.82 -106.84
N ASP A 14 44.51 145.44 -106.14
CA ASP A 14 43.86 144.88 -104.94
C ASP A 14 42.97 143.68 -105.28
N ILE A 15 42.23 143.75 -106.40
CA ILE A 15 41.47 142.61 -106.93
C ILE A 15 42.42 141.48 -107.34
N ASN A 16 43.52 141.77 -108.04
CA ASN A 16 44.54 140.76 -108.39
C ASN A 16 45.16 140.16 -107.14
N THR A 17 45.42 140.97 -106.11
CA THR A 17 45.93 140.48 -104.82
C THR A 17 44.89 139.60 -104.14
N SER A 18 43.61 140.00 -104.14
CA SER A 18 42.51 139.23 -103.55
C SER A 18 42.23 137.93 -104.30
N ILE A 19 42.32 137.92 -105.63
CA ILE A 19 42.19 136.72 -106.48
C ILE A 19 43.39 135.80 -106.28
N THR A 20 44.61 136.35 -106.18
CA THR A 20 45.82 135.57 -105.89
C THR A 20 45.71 134.93 -104.51
N ASN A 21 45.27 135.68 -103.50
CA ASN A 21 45.05 135.17 -102.15
C ASN A 21 43.92 134.13 -102.11
N LEU A 22 42.82 134.33 -102.85
CA LEU A 22 41.77 133.31 -102.99
C LEU A 22 42.30 132.04 -103.66
N GLY A 23 43.16 132.18 -104.68
CA GLY A 23 43.82 131.05 -105.34
C GLY A 23 44.79 130.30 -104.42
N THR A 24 45.41 130.98 -103.46
CA THR A 24 46.25 130.32 -102.45
C THR A 24 45.45 129.71 -101.30
N ASP A 25 44.31 130.29 -100.94
CA ASP A 25 43.53 129.88 -99.76
C ASP A 25 42.41 128.87 -100.08
N ALA A 26 42.03 128.71 -101.35
CA ALA A 26 41.00 127.77 -101.77
C ALA A 26 41.53 126.34 -101.97
N LEU A 27 40.69 125.34 -101.66
CA LEU A 27 40.90 123.96 -102.11
C LEU A 27 40.83 123.93 -103.64
N SER A 28 41.97 123.70 -104.27
CA SER A 28 42.12 123.71 -105.72
C SER A 28 42.38 122.29 -106.23
N TRP A 29 41.92 122.01 -107.45
CA TRP A 29 42.24 120.77 -108.13
C TRP A 29 43.73 120.76 -108.50
N ASP A 30 44.41 119.68 -108.14
CA ASP A 30 45.79 119.41 -108.53
C ASP A 30 45.77 118.41 -109.69
N ASP A 31 46.13 118.89 -110.88
CA ASP A 31 46.13 118.07 -112.10
C ASP A 31 47.22 117.01 -112.11
N GLU A 32 48.33 117.21 -111.38
CA GLU A 32 49.42 116.24 -111.30
C GLU A 32 49.05 115.08 -110.39
N GLU A 33 48.41 115.35 -109.25
CA GLU A 33 47.95 114.33 -108.29
C GLU A 33 46.54 113.78 -108.63
N GLY A 34 45.79 114.44 -109.51
CA GLY A 34 44.45 114.03 -109.92
C GLY A 34 43.42 114.10 -108.79
N ALA A 35 43.57 115.05 -107.87
CA ALA A 35 42.72 115.21 -106.69
C ALA A 35 42.61 116.68 -106.26
N PHE A 36 41.61 117.02 -105.45
CA PHE A 36 41.60 118.31 -104.77
C PHE A 36 42.68 118.34 -103.70
N SER A 37 43.58 119.32 -103.77
CA SER A 37 44.68 119.47 -102.81
C SER A 37 44.27 120.36 -101.63
N ALA A 38 44.62 119.90 -100.43
CA ALA A 38 44.50 120.65 -99.19
C ALA A 38 45.84 121.31 -98.79
N SER A 39 46.85 121.37 -99.66
CA SER A 39 48.10 122.06 -99.37
C SER A 39 47.89 123.57 -99.27
N HIS A 40 48.54 124.22 -98.30
CA HIS A 40 48.43 125.66 -98.02
C HIS A 40 49.76 126.18 -97.48
N GLY A 41 50.27 127.26 -98.08
CA GLY A 41 51.60 127.79 -97.77
C GLY A 41 52.71 126.75 -97.99
N THR A 42 53.57 126.57 -96.99
CA THR A 42 54.66 125.57 -97.04
C THR A 42 54.29 124.21 -96.46
N SER A 43 53.05 124.00 -96.00
CA SER A 43 52.59 122.70 -95.50
C SER A 43 51.87 121.92 -96.59
N GLY A 44 52.40 120.72 -96.88
CA GLY A 44 51.79 119.80 -97.84
C GLY A 44 50.47 119.18 -97.37
N THR A 45 50.20 119.13 -96.06
CA THR A 45 48.95 118.60 -95.49
C THR A 45 48.32 119.60 -94.53
N ASN A 46 47.02 119.89 -94.71
CA ASN A 46 46.26 120.76 -93.82
C ASN A 46 44.90 120.14 -93.47
N LYS A 47 44.26 120.65 -92.41
CA LYS A 47 42.94 120.18 -91.97
C LYS A 47 41.85 120.78 -92.84
N ILE A 48 40.97 119.94 -93.37
CA ILE A 48 39.66 120.37 -93.89
C ILE A 48 38.68 120.32 -92.72
N THR A 49 38.20 121.47 -92.28
CA THR A 49 37.26 121.57 -91.15
C THR A 49 35.82 121.73 -91.67
N ASN A 50 34.83 121.39 -90.83
CA ASN A 50 33.39 121.43 -91.17
C ASN A 50 32.94 120.45 -92.28
N VAL A 51 33.61 119.31 -92.42
CA VAL A 51 33.16 118.20 -93.29
C VAL A 51 31.97 117.51 -92.63
N ALA A 52 30.81 117.50 -93.29
CA ALA A 52 29.63 116.74 -92.85
C ALA A 52 29.97 115.24 -92.77
N ALA A 53 29.24 114.47 -91.97
CA ALA A 53 29.44 113.03 -91.94
C ALA A 53 29.03 112.45 -93.31
N GLY A 54 29.93 111.75 -93.98
CA GLY A 54 29.64 111.09 -95.25
C GLY A 54 28.67 109.92 -95.05
N GLU A 55 27.96 109.49 -96.09
CA GLU A 55 27.15 108.28 -95.97
C GLU A 55 28.05 107.03 -95.82
N ILE A 56 27.79 106.17 -94.83
CA ILE A 56 28.52 104.88 -94.69
C ILE A 56 27.73 103.79 -95.42
N ALA A 57 28.00 103.66 -96.71
CA ALA A 57 27.47 102.61 -97.59
C ALA A 57 28.60 102.04 -98.46
N SER A 58 28.41 100.83 -99.00
CA SER A 58 29.45 100.12 -99.76
C SER A 58 29.91 100.83 -101.04
N ASP A 59 29.10 101.74 -101.57
CA ASP A 59 29.31 102.51 -102.80
C ASP A 59 29.47 104.02 -102.57
N SER A 60 29.60 104.45 -101.31
CA SER A 60 29.76 105.87 -100.97
C SER A 60 31.10 106.42 -101.47
N THR A 61 31.04 107.59 -102.10
CA THR A 61 32.22 108.39 -102.47
C THR A 61 32.40 109.61 -101.57
N ASP A 62 31.60 109.73 -100.51
CA ASP A 62 31.69 110.83 -99.56
C ASP A 62 32.97 110.72 -98.74
N ALA A 63 33.56 111.87 -98.40
CA ALA A 63 34.67 111.89 -97.47
C ALA A 63 34.18 111.55 -96.06
N VAL A 64 34.81 110.56 -95.41
CA VAL A 64 34.55 110.25 -94.00
C VAL A 64 35.21 111.29 -93.11
N ASN A 65 34.46 111.84 -92.17
CA ASN A 65 35.01 112.79 -91.21
C ASN A 65 35.55 112.06 -89.96
N GLY A 66 36.31 112.79 -89.13
CA GLY A 66 36.91 112.21 -87.92
C GLY A 66 35.90 111.66 -86.91
N SER A 67 34.66 112.13 -86.89
CA SER A 67 33.64 111.62 -85.95
C SER A 67 33.17 110.20 -86.29
N GLN A 68 33.05 109.87 -87.57
CA GLN A 68 32.62 108.55 -88.05
C GLN A 68 33.69 107.47 -87.80
N LEU A 69 34.95 107.82 -88.05
CA LEU A 69 36.08 106.93 -87.75
C LEU A 69 36.25 106.74 -86.24
N TYR A 70 36.03 107.80 -85.45
CA TYR A 70 36.05 107.71 -83.99
C TYR A 70 34.97 106.77 -83.44
N GLU A 71 33.73 106.88 -83.93
CA GLU A 71 32.62 106.00 -83.54
C GLU A 71 32.93 104.52 -83.85
N THR A 72 33.46 104.25 -85.05
CA THR A 72 33.90 102.90 -85.43
C THR A 72 35.00 102.37 -84.50
N ASN A 73 36.01 103.20 -84.20
CA ASN A 73 37.10 102.82 -83.30
C ASN A 73 36.63 102.61 -81.85
N MET A 74 35.62 103.35 -81.40
CA MET A 74 34.99 103.12 -80.09
C MET A 74 34.30 101.76 -80.03
N LEU A 75 33.58 101.36 -81.09
CA LEU A 75 32.96 100.02 -81.17
C LEU A 75 34.01 98.90 -81.20
N ILE A 76 35.09 99.07 -81.97
CA ILE A 76 36.20 98.09 -82.00
C ILE A 76 36.86 97.98 -80.61
N SER A 77 37.09 99.10 -79.93
CA SER A 77 37.61 99.10 -78.55
C SER A 77 36.67 98.33 -77.62
N GLN A 78 35.36 98.58 -77.70
CA GLN A 78 34.35 97.87 -76.89
C GLN A 78 34.30 96.37 -77.20
N TYR A 79 34.44 95.97 -78.47
CA TYR A 79 34.51 94.57 -78.86
C TYR A 79 35.79 93.90 -78.37
N ASN A 80 36.95 94.57 -78.48
CA ASN A 80 38.20 94.06 -77.92
C ASN A 80 38.13 93.92 -76.39
N GLU A 81 37.50 94.87 -75.70
CA GLU A 81 37.24 94.77 -74.26
C GLU A 81 36.34 93.58 -73.94
N SER A 82 35.27 93.38 -74.71
CA SER A 82 34.34 92.26 -74.55
C SER A 82 35.02 90.91 -74.80
N ILE A 83 35.84 90.80 -75.85
CA ILE A 83 36.63 89.61 -76.16
C ILE A 83 37.66 89.35 -75.06
N SER A 84 38.35 90.39 -74.58
CA SER A 84 39.31 90.25 -73.47
C SER A 84 38.63 89.83 -72.17
N GLN A 85 37.41 90.30 -71.91
CA GLN A 85 36.61 89.85 -70.77
C GLN A 85 36.21 88.37 -70.89
N LEU A 86 35.90 87.89 -72.10
CA LEU A 86 35.53 86.51 -72.36
C LEU A 86 36.72 85.56 -72.38
N ALA A 87 37.80 85.89 -73.08
CA ALA A 87 39.01 85.08 -73.19
C ALA A 87 39.90 85.17 -71.93
N GLY A 88 39.90 86.31 -71.23
CA GLY A 88 40.81 86.59 -70.11
C GLY A 88 42.19 87.03 -70.60
N ASP A 89 43.24 86.66 -69.88
CA ASP A 89 44.62 86.92 -70.30
C ASP A 89 44.99 85.98 -71.46
N THR A 90 45.32 86.58 -72.62
CA THR A 90 45.70 85.90 -73.86
C THR A 90 47.16 86.14 -74.22
N SER A 91 48.00 86.60 -73.28
CA SER A 91 49.43 86.74 -73.52
C SER A 91 50.08 85.38 -73.74
N GLU A 92 51.11 85.33 -74.59
CA GLU A 92 51.82 84.09 -74.93
C GLU A 92 52.36 83.35 -73.70
N THR A 93 52.88 84.09 -72.72
CA THR A 93 53.33 83.55 -71.43
C THR A 93 52.18 82.93 -70.64
N TYR A 94 51.05 83.63 -70.51
CA TYR A 94 49.90 83.14 -69.74
C TYR A 94 49.30 81.88 -70.38
N ILE A 95 49.17 81.86 -71.71
CA ILE A 95 48.68 80.68 -72.45
C ILE A 95 49.64 79.50 -72.31
N THR A 96 50.96 79.72 -72.36
CA THR A 96 51.95 78.62 -72.21
C THR A 96 51.90 77.99 -70.81
N GLU A 97 51.66 78.79 -69.77
CA GLU A 97 51.61 78.31 -68.38
C GLU A 97 50.24 77.78 -67.97
N ASN A 98 49.15 78.26 -68.57
CA ASN A 98 47.77 78.02 -68.10
C ASN A 98 46.83 77.45 -69.17
N GLY A 99 47.30 77.31 -70.42
CA GLY A 99 46.55 76.78 -71.54
C GLY A 99 45.71 77.76 -72.32
N THR A 100 45.20 77.29 -73.46
CA THR A 100 44.19 78.00 -74.26
C THR A 100 42.78 77.86 -73.66
N GLY A 101 41.88 78.79 -74.00
CA GLY A 101 40.46 78.70 -73.62
C GLY A 101 39.78 80.04 -73.35
N VAL A 102 38.66 79.99 -72.63
CA VAL A 102 37.92 81.16 -72.14
C VAL A 102 38.20 81.39 -70.65
N LYS A 103 37.88 82.58 -70.12
CA LYS A 103 38.33 83.06 -68.82
C LYS A 103 38.13 82.10 -67.63
N TYR A 104 37.08 81.28 -67.65
CA TYR A 104 36.77 80.33 -66.57
C TYR A 104 36.89 78.86 -66.99
N ILE A 105 37.19 78.59 -68.24
CA ILE A 105 37.30 77.24 -68.81
C ILE A 105 38.58 77.21 -69.64
N ARG A 106 39.65 76.68 -69.06
CA ARG A 106 40.94 76.46 -69.71
C ARG A 106 41.39 75.03 -69.51
N THR A 107 42.07 74.49 -70.51
CA THR A 107 42.87 73.29 -70.34
C THR A 107 44.30 73.65 -70.65
N ASN A 108 45.22 73.36 -69.73
CA ASN A 108 46.64 73.47 -70.03
C ASN A 108 47.02 72.39 -71.03
N ASP A 109 47.07 72.77 -72.30
CA ASP A 109 47.38 71.98 -73.48
C ASP A 109 48.86 72.05 -73.86
N ASN A 110 49.71 72.62 -73.00
CA ASN A 110 51.15 72.71 -73.25
C ASN A 110 51.77 71.31 -73.39
N GLY A 111 52.39 71.06 -74.55
CA GLY A 111 52.98 69.76 -74.89
C GLY A 111 51.98 68.70 -75.38
N LEU A 112 50.71 69.05 -75.58
CA LEU A 112 49.70 68.20 -76.19
C LEU A 112 49.45 68.59 -77.65
N GLU A 113 48.92 67.68 -78.48
CA GLU A 113 48.58 67.99 -79.88
C GLU A 113 47.28 68.81 -79.95
N GLY A 114 47.13 69.74 -80.89
CA GLY A 114 45.88 70.53 -80.98
C GLY A 114 44.65 69.66 -81.23
N GLN A 115 43.82 69.45 -80.19
CA GLN A 115 42.58 68.67 -80.23
C GLN A 115 41.43 69.45 -79.59
N ASP A 116 40.27 69.42 -80.24
CA ASP A 116 39.05 70.07 -79.77
C ASP A 116 38.24 69.18 -78.81
N ALA A 117 37.29 69.79 -78.10
CA ALA A 117 36.25 69.05 -77.40
C ALA A 117 35.10 68.69 -78.37
N TYR A 118 34.61 67.45 -78.30
CA TYR A 118 33.60 66.90 -79.23
C TYR A 118 32.28 66.61 -78.50
N ALA A 119 31.36 67.57 -78.49
CA ALA A 119 29.97 67.38 -78.07
C ALA A 119 29.11 66.96 -79.27
N THR A 120 29.08 65.66 -79.57
CA THR A 120 28.41 65.10 -80.77
C THR A 120 27.00 64.57 -80.49
N GLY A 121 26.69 64.26 -79.24
CA GLY A 121 25.34 63.86 -78.84
C GLY A 121 24.36 65.04 -78.82
N ASN A 122 23.09 64.78 -79.10
CA ASN A 122 22.07 65.83 -79.07
C ASN A 122 21.95 66.42 -77.65
N GLY A 123 22.24 67.72 -77.48
CA GLY A 123 22.25 68.37 -76.16
C GLY A 123 23.44 68.00 -75.26
N ALA A 124 24.48 67.36 -75.79
CA ALA A 124 25.67 66.99 -75.02
C ALA A 124 26.57 68.20 -74.74
N THR A 125 27.41 68.09 -73.71
CA THR A 125 28.42 69.10 -73.35
C THR A 125 29.78 68.44 -73.17
N ALA A 126 30.77 68.90 -73.92
CA ALA A 126 32.16 68.47 -73.81
C ALA A 126 33.04 69.67 -73.44
N VAL A 127 33.80 69.55 -72.36
CA VAL A 127 34.65 70.63 -71.84
C VAL A 127 36.00 70.06 -71.41
N GLY A 128 37.05 70.45 -72.12
CA GLY A 128 38.42 70.00 -71.86
C GLY A 128 39.08 69.46 -73.12
N TYR A 129 40.42 69.38 -73.10
CA TYR A 129 41.22 68.81 -74.18
C TYR A 129 40.74 67.39 -74.54
N ASP A 130 40.41 67.14 -75.82
CA ASP A 130 39.96 65.83 -76.33
C ASP A 130 38.81 65.19 -75.49
N ALA A 131 37.96 66.03 -74.88
CA ALA A 131 36.76 65.56 -74.19
C ALA A 131 35.69 65.18 -75.21
N VAL A 132 35.06 64.02 -75.08
CA VAL A 132 34.08 63.50 -76.03
C VAL A 132 32.75 63.20 -75.33
N ALA A 133 31.70 63.95 -75.66
CA ALA A 133 30.34 63.70 -75.20
C ALA A 133 29.45 63.31 -76.39
N SER A 134 29.23 62.00 -76.58
CA SER A 134 28.52 61.45 -77.74
C SER A 134 27.12 60.91 -77.45
N GLY A 135 26.78 60.62 -76.19
CA GLY A 135 25.41 60.32 -75.76
C GLY A 135 24.51 61.55 -75.76
N ALA A 136 23.20 61.38 -75.98
CA ALA A 136 22.26 62.49 -75.92
C ALA A 136 22.20 63.08 -74.49
N GLY A 137 22.33 64.39 -74.34
CA GLY A 137 22.33 65.06 -73.03
C GLY A 137 23.51 64.70 -72.12
N SER A 138 24.57 64.06 -72.64
CA SER A 138 25.69 63.61 -71.84
C SER A 138 26.68 64.75 -71.52
N LEU A 139 27.47 64.59 -70.44
CA LEU A 139 28.51 65.54 -70.05
C LEU A 139 29.87 64.85 -69.98
N ALA A 140 30.87 65.39 -70.65
CA ALA A 140 32.28 65.02 -70.51
C ALA A 140 33.08 66.26 -70.08
N LEU A 141 33.62 66.23 -68.85
CA LEU A 141 34.37 67.35 -68.27
C LEU A 141 35.76 66.90 -67.80
N GLY A 142 36.80 67.41 -68.46
CA GLY A 142 38.20 67.12 -68.21
C GLY A 142 38.92 66.52 -69.42
N GLN A 143 40.25 66.59 -69.42
CA GLN A 143 41.08 66.09 -70.52
C GLN A 143 40.84 64.59 -70.79
N ASN A 144 40.61 64.20 -72.04
CA ASN A 144 40.33 62.82 -72.47
C ASN A 144 39.13 62.17 -71.75
N SER A 145 38.20 62.96 -71.21
CA SER A 145 36.97 62.42 -70.63
C SER A 145 36.01 61.99 -71.75
N SER A 146 35.30 60.88 -71.57
CA SER A 146 34.39 60.35 -72.60
C SER A 146 33.05 59.92 -72.00
N SER A 147 31.94 60.44 -72.53
CA SER A 147 30.58 60.13 -72.09
C SER A 147 29.70 59.74 -73.28
N SER A 148 29.47 58.43 -73.43
CA SER A 148 28.89 57.83 -74.64
C SER A 148 27.47 57.30 -74.48
N ILE A 149 26.93 57.33 -73.25
CA ILE A 149 25.56 56.90 -72.95
C ILE A 149 24.66 58.13 -72.78
N ASP A 150 23.38 57.98 -73.14
CA ASP A 150 22.40 59.05 -72.95
C ASP A 150 22.32 59.47 -71.47
N GLY A 151 22.40 60.78 -71.24
CA GLY A 151 22.39 61.43 -69.92
C GLY A 151 23.56 61.07 -68.99
N SER A 152 24.57 60.33 -69.46
CA SER A 152 25.71 59.97 -68.63
C SER A 152 26.68 61.12 -68.39
N ILE A 153 27.41 61.06 -67.28
CA ILE A 153 28.38 62.09 -66.89
C ILE A 153 29.74 61.43 -66.69
N ALA A 154 30.77 61.93 -67.38
CA ALA A 154 32.17 61.61 -67.13
C ALA A 154 32.86 62.86 -66.58
N LEU A 155 33.35 62.78 -65.34
CA LEU A 155 33.89 63.93 -64.62
C LEU A 155 35.33 63.68 -64.12
N GLY A 156 36.26 64.46 -64.65
CA GLY A 156 37.69 64.39 -64.39
C GLY A 156 38.46 63.83 -65.58
N SER A 157 39.75 64.20 -65.67
CA SER A 157 40.64 63.73 -66.75
C SER A 157 40.68 62.20 -66.82
N GLY A 158 40.54 61.66 -68.02
CA GLY A 158 40.54 60.22 -68.34
C GLY A 158 39.32 59.44 -67.87
N SER A 159 38.26 60.10 -67.41
CA SER A 159 37.03 59.42 -66.96
C SER A 159 36.18 58.97 -68.14
N THR A 160 35.66 57.76 -68.09
CA THR A 160 34.80 57.20 -69.13
C THR A 160 33.45 56.77 -68.54
N SER A 161 32.36 57.25 -69.12
CA SER A 161 30.99 56.81 -68.84
C SER A 161 30.41 56.16 -70.09
N ASN A 162 30.52 54.84 -70.15
CA ASN A 162 30.11 54.00 -71.28
C ASN A 162 29.18 52.84 -70.86
N ARG A 163 28.75 52.82 -69.59
CA ARG A 163 27.91 51.77 -69.02
C ARG A 163 26.45 52.21 -68.97
N ALA A 164 25.59 51.51 -69.70
CA ALA A 164 24.14 51.67 -69.57
C ALA A 164 23.66 51.17 -68.20
N ILE A 165 22.78 51.93 -67.54
CA ILE A 165 22.15 51.50 -66.29
C ILE A 165 20.93 50.63 -66.62
N SER A 166 20.85 49.44 -66.02
CA SER A 166 19.68 48.57 -66.13
C SER A 166 18.68 48.86 -65.02
N SER A 167 17.40 48.98 -65.37
CA SER A 167 16.30 48.98 -64.40
C SER A 167 15.98 47.54 -63.96
N GLY A 168 15.76 47.32 -62.67
CA GLY A 168 15.43 45.99 -62.14
C GLY A 168 15.21 45.95 -60.64
N ILE A 169 14.73 44.80 -60.17
CA ILE A 169 14.57 44.47 -58.75
C ILE A 169 15.43 43.24 -58.46
N GLN A 170 16.28 43.34 -57.44
CA GLN A 170 17.02 42.23 -56.87
C GLN A 170 16.67 42.10 -55.39
N THR A 171 16.28 40.91 -54.95
CA THR A 171 16.00 40.66 -53.53
C THR A 171 17.28 40.29 -52.79
N THR A 172 17.40 40.77 -51.55
CA THR A 172 18.50 40.33 -50.67
C THR A 172 18.40 38.83 -50.41
N SER A 173 19.47 38.09 -50.66
CA SER A 173 19.53 36.64 -50.43
C SER A 173 20.92 36.19 -50.02
N VAL A 174 20.99 35.12 -49.23
CA VAL A 174 22.26 34.43 -48.92
C VAL A 174 22.39 33.24 -49.85
N THR A 175 23.52 33.15 -50.53
CA THR A 175 23.88 32.06 -51.46
C THR A 175 25.15 31.37 -50.97
N SER A 176 25.56 30.26 -51.60
CA SER A 176 26.85 29.60 -51.31
C SER A 176 28.04 30.52 -51.51
N ASP A 177 27.88 31.54 -52.37
CA ASP A 177 28.96 32.42 -52.80
C ASP A 177 28.94 33.76 -52.04
N GLY A 178 27.99 33.94 -51.10
CA GLY A 178 27.90 35.10 -50.23
C GLY A 178 26.51 35.77 -50.17
N VAL A 179 26.49 36.99 -49.65
CA VAL A 179 25.27 37.82 -49.51
C VAL A 179 25.08 38.64 -50.78
N VAL A 180 23.96 38.41 -51.47
CA VAL A 180 23.46 39.29 -52.53
C VAL A 180 22.72 40.45 -51.86
N ILE A 181 23.17 41.68 -52.11
CA ILE A 181 22.53 42.89 -51.60
C ILE A 181 21.40 43.26 -52.55
N GLY A 182 20.16 43.28 -52.04
CA GLY A 182 19.00 43.64 -52.85
C GLY A 182 18.98 45.14 -53.20
N TYR A 183 18.43 45.45 -54.37
CA TYR A 183 18.16 46.80 -54.84
C TYR A 183 16.85 46.86 -55.62
N ASN A 184 16.22 48.03 -55.70
CA ASN A 184 15.09 48.31 -56.59
C ASN A 184 15.40 49.61 -57.32
N THR A 185 15.61 49.53 -58.63
CA THR A 185 15.81 50.70 -59.52
C THR A 185 14.62 50.92 -60.46
N THR A 186 13.46 50.33 -60.14
CA THR A 186 12.18 50.55 -60.85
C THR A 186 11.30 51.61 -60.17
N ASP A 187 11.69 52.06 -58.98
CA ASP A 187 10.96 53.03 -58.18
C ASP A 187 11.10 54.47 -58.73
N ARG A 188 12.11 54.74 -59.56
CA ARG A 188 12.39 56.05 -60.19
C ARG A 188 12.98 55.89 -61.59
N GLU A 189 12.94 56.98 -62.37
CA GLU A 189 13.59 57.08 -63.68
C GLU A 189 15.12 57.22 -63.53
N LEU A 190 15.88 56.48 -64.34
CA LEU A 190 17.33 56.50 -64.33
C LEU A 190 17.85 57.37 -65.48
N LEU A 191 18.60 58.43 -65.16
CA LEU A 191 19.05 59.43 -66.14
C LEU A 191 20.43 59.13 -66.76
N GLY A 192 21.16 58.14 -66.26
CA GLY A 192 22.52 57.82 -66.71
C GLY A 192 23.52 57.70 -65.56
N ALA A 193 24.71 57.16 -65.85
CA ALA A 193 25.74 56.92 -64.84
C ALA A 193 26.70 58.11 -64.72
N LEU A 194 27.02 58.48 -63.48
CA LEU A 194 28.17 59.31 -63.16
C LEU A 194 29.42 58.43 -63.04
N SER A 195 30.44 58.72 -63.84
CA SER A 195 31.76 58.10 -63.78
C SER A 195 32.83 59.12 -63.42
N LEU A 196 33.70 58.74 -62.48
CA LEU A 196 34.84 59.53 -62.00
C LEU A 196 36.17 58.86 -62.36
N GLY A 197 36.15 57.89 -63.28
CA GLY A 197 37.30 57.09 -63.68
C GLY A 197 36.94 56.21 -64.88
N THR A 198 37.72 55.17 -65.09
CA THR A 198 37.49 54.20 -66.17
C THR A 198 37.46 52.81 -65.58
N ASP A 199 36.38 52.08 -65.86
CA ASP A 199 36.17 50.75 -65.28
C ASP A 199 37.33 49.80 -65.62
N GLY A 200 37.87 49.11 -64.61
CA GLY A 200 39.05 48.25 -64.73
C GLY A 200 40.40 48.96 -64.77
N GLU A 201 40.44 50.27 -65.02
CA GLU A 201 41.68 51.02 -65.27
C GLU A 201 41.99 52.05 -64.18
N SER A 202 41.02 52.89 -63.80
CA SER A 202 41.23 53.97 -62.86
C SER A 202 39.99 54.33 -62.06
N TYR A 203 40.19 54.66 -60.79
CA TYR A 203 39.13 55.04 -59.87
C TYR A 203 39.54 56.28 -59.09
N ARG A 204 38.57 57.14 -58.79
CA ARG A 204 38.73 58.26 -57.86
C ARG A 204 37.94 58.01 -56.59
N GLN A 205 38.55 58.34 -55.46
CA GLN A 205 37.83 58.38 -54.19
C GLN A 205 36.95 59.63 -54.15
N ILE A 206 35.73 59.47 -53.62
CA ILE A 206 34.88 60.59 -53.26
C ILE A 206 35.12 60.87 -51.77
N THR A 207 35.75 62.00 -51.45
CA THR A 207 36.07 62.40 -50.07
C THR A 207 35.17 63.56 -49.64
N ASN A 208 35.05 63.77 -48.33
CA ASN A 208 34.15 64.77 -47.73
C ASN A 208 32.66 64.58 -48.09
N VAL A 209 32.24 63.32 -48.26
CA VAL A 209 30.85 62.92 -48.42
C VAL A 209 30.16 63.02 -47.06
N ALA A 210 29.08 63.79 -46.96
CA ALA A 210 28.22 63.79 -45.78
C ALA A 210 27.53 62.42 -45.63
N ASP A 211 27.18 62.02 -44.41
CA ASP A 211 26.42 60.78 -44.20
C ASP A 211 25.11 60.81 -44.99
N GLY A 212 24.84 59.73 -45.72
CA GLY A 212 23.60 59.58 -46.45
C GLY A 212 22.40 59.53 -45.50
N SER A 213 21.40 60.34 -45.79
CA SER A 213 20.16 60.44 -45.02
C SER A 213 18.94 59.89 -45.77
N GLU A 214 19.02 59.89 -47.09
CA GLU A 214 18.01 59.34 -47.99
C GLU A 214 18.49 58.03 -48.64
N ALA A 215 17.57 57.25 -49.20
CA ALA A 215 17.87 55.92 -49.73
C ALA A 215 18.83 55.91 -50.94
N GLN A 216 18.99 57.04 -51.62
CA GLN A 216 19.84 57.19 -52.82
C GLN A 216 21.16 57.93 -52.54
N ASP A 217 21.39 58.37 -51.30
CA ASP A 217 22.63 59.08 -50.95
C ASP A 217 23.83 58.11 -50.95
N ALA A 218 25.03 58.64 -51.18
CA ALA A 218 26.26 57.89 -51.01
C ALA A 218 26.50 57.57 -49.52
N VAL A 219 26.87 56.32 -49.22
CA VAL A 219 27.11 55.86 -47.85
C VAL A 219 28.56 56.10 -47.45
N THR A 220 28.80 56.67 -46.27
CA THR A 220 30.17 56.85 -45.74
C THR A 220 30.70 55.57 -45.10
N VAL A 221 32.04 55.42 -45.02
CA VAL A 221 32.68 54.27 -44.35
C VAL A 221 32.22 54.13 -42.89
N ARG A 222 31.95 55.25 -42.19
CA ARG A 222 31.45 55.21 -40.81
C ARG A 222 30.03 54.65 -40.74
N GLN A 223 29.14 55.00 -41.66
CA GLN A 223 27.81 54.39 -41.73
C GLN A 223 27.89 52.89 -42.00
N LEU A 224 28.80 52.46 -42.87
CA LEU A 224 29.03 51.03 -43.14
C LEU A 224 29.59 50.29 -41.91
N GLN A 225 30.58 50.86 -41.22
CA GLN A 225 31.13 50.31 -39.99
C GLN A 225 30.06 50.15 -38.90
N ASN A 226 29.19 51.15 -38.74
CA ASN A 226 28.07 51.08 -37.81
C ASN A 226 27.06 49.98 -38.21
N ALA A 227 26.74 49.85 -39.49
CA ALA A 227 25.85 48.80 -39.99
C ALA A 227 26.44 47.39 -39.77
N ILE A 228 27.74 47.20 -40.00
CA ILE A 228 28.43 45.92 -39.75
C ILE A 228 28.52 45.64 -38.24
N GLY A 229 28.85 46.64 -37.42
CA GLY A 229 28.90 46.52 -35.97
C GLY A 229 27.54 46.17 -35.35
N ALA A 230 26.45 46.65 -35.95
CA ALA A 230 25.10 46.23 -35.59
C ALA A 230 24.88 44.73 -35.83
N VAL A 231 25.44 44.13 -36.88
CA VAL A 231 25.32 42.68 -37.13
C VAL A 231 26.07 41.83 -36.10
N THR A 232 27.18 42.33 -35.54
CA THR A 232 27.93 41.63 -34.49
C THR A 232 27.31 41.78 -33.09
N THR A 233 26.50 42.81 -32.86
CA THR A 233 25.89 43.12 -31.56
C THR A 233 24.40 42.83 -31.49
N THR A 234 23.73 42.84 -32.64
CA THR A 234 22.32 42.45 -32.74
C THR A 234 22.23 40.99 -33.14
N PRO A 235 21.41 40.21 -32.44
CA PRO A 235 21.28 38.79 -32.70
C PRO A 235 20.84 38.49 -34.13
N THR A 236 21.51 37.51 -34.75
CA THR A 236 21.05 36.93 -36.02
C THR A 236 19.62 36.42 -35.85
N LYS A 237 18.81 36.54 -36.89
CA LYS A 237 17.40 36.12 -36.86
C LYS A 237 17.34 34.67 -36.32
N TYR A 238 16.59 34.46 -35.23
CA TYR A 238 16.44 33.21 -34.46
C TYR A 238 17.45 32.92 -33.33
N TYR A 239 18.56 33.66 -33.20
CA TYR A 239 19.54 33.49 -32.11
C TYR A 239 19.68 34.76 -31.26
N HIS A 240 18.72 35.01 -30.38
CA HIS A 240 18.68 36.18 -29.51
C HIS A 240 19.38 35.94 -28.16
N ALA A 241 20.60 36.48 -27.98
CA ALA A 241 21.28 36.57 -26.69
C ALA A 241 21.34 38.04 -26.24
N ASN A 242 20.62 38.38 -25.17
CA ASN A 242 20.61 39.74 -24.61
C ASN A 242 21.57 39.80 -23.40
N SER A 243 22.82 40.20 -23.63
CA SER A 243 23.85 40.31 -22.59
C SER A 243 24.86 41.41 -22.91
N THR A 244 25.44 42.00 -21.87
CA THR A 244 26.57 42.94 -21.93
C THR A 244 27.86 42.37 -21.31
N GLU A 245 27.79 41.14 -20.80
CA GLU A 245 28.91 40.43 -20.19
C GLU A 245 29.88 39.88 -21.25
N GLU A 246 31.02 39.33 -20.81
CA GLU A 246 32.03 38.72 -21.69
C GLU A 246 31.43 37.68 -22.66
N ASP A 247 31.96 37.66 -23.88
CA ASP A 247 31.53 36.76 -24.95
C ASP A 247 31.80 35.29 -24.60
N SER A 248 31.10 34.39 -25.28
CA SER A 248 31.31 32.95 -25.19
C SER A 248 32.66 32.54 -25.81
N LEU A 249 33.26 31.47 -25.28
CA LEU A 249 34.54 30.94 -25.73
C LEU A 249 34.44 29.43 -26.03
N ALA A 250 34.44 29.09 -27.32
CA ALA A 250 34.53 27.72 -27.83
C ALA A 250 36.01 27.37 -28.09
N VAL A 251 36.68 26.72 -27.12
CA VAL A 251 38.11 26.38 -27.20
C VAL A 251 38.32 25.01 -27.82
N GLY A 252 37.49 24.02 -27.48
CA GLY A 252 37.63 22.66 -27.97
C GLY A 252 37.37 22.54 -29.46
N THR A 253 37.99 21.55 -30.10
CA THR A 253 37.72 21.22 -31.51
C THR A 253 36.25 20.84 -31.67
N ASP A 254 35.58 21.35 -32.70
CA ASP A 254 34.15 21.08 -32.95
C ASP A 254 33.22 21.43 -31.77
N SER A 255 33.59 22.41 -30.94
CA SER A 255 32.80 22.84 -29.78
C SER A 255 31.75 23.91 -30.10
N LEU A 256 30.68 23.97 -29.29
CA LEU A 256 29.63 24.98 -29.37
C LEU A 256 29.53 25.73 -28.04
N ALA A 257 29.84 27.04 -28.06
CA ALA A 257 29.67 27.94 -26.93
C ALA A 257 28.57 28.97 -27.23
N MET A 258 27.53 29.03 -26.41
CA MET A 258 26.40 29.94 -26.60
C MET A 258 25.98 30.63 -25.29
N GLY A 259 26.02 31.96 -25.28
CA GLY A 259 25.64 32.81 -24.15
C GLY A 259 26.84 33.32 -23.36
N ALA A 260 26.64 34.42 -22.63
CA ALA A 260 27.77 35.15 -22.06
C ALA A 260 28.53 34.34 -20.98
N LYS A 261 29.85 34.50 -20.93
CA LYS A 261 30.78 33.75 -20.05
C LYS A 261 30.74 32.23 -20.23
N THR A 262 30.11 31.71 -21.27
CA THR A 262 30.13 30.27 -21.55
C THR A 262 31.51 29.88 -22.06
N ILE A 263 32.16 28.94 -21.38
CA ILE A 263 33.47 28.41 -21.75
C ILE A 263 33.33 26.91 -22.04
N VAL A 264 33.77 26.50 -23.23
CA VAL A 264 33.72 25.10 -23.66
C VAL A 264 35.12 24.65 -24.04
N ASN A 265 35.79 23.96 -23.11
CA ASN A 265 37.18 23.55 -23.27
C ASN A 265 37.33 22.18 -23.94
N ALA A 266 36.36 21.28 -23.80
CA ALA A 266 36.42 19.95 -24.38
C ALA A 266 36.12 19.93 -25.88
N ASP A 267 36.78 19.01 -26.58
CA ASP A 267 36.43 18.64 -27.95
C ASP A 267 35.00 18.09 -28.01
N ALA A 268 34.26 18.49 -29.06
CA ALA A 268 32.85 18.20 -29.27
C ALA A 268 31.93 18.58 -28.08
N GLY A 269 32.38 19.49 -27.21
CA GLY A 269 31.59 19.98 -26.08
C GLY A 269 30.50 20.97 -26.50
N ILE A 270 29.41 21.02 -25.74
CA ILE A 270 28.32 21.98 -25.94
C ILE A 270 28.04 22.73 -24.63
N GLY A 271 28.18 24.05 -24.65
CA GLY A 271 27.81 24.95 -23.55
C GLY A 271 26.72 25.92 -24.01
N ILE A 272 25.59 25.97 -23.30
CA ILE A 272 24.48 26.88 -23.60
C ILE A 272 23.96 27.51 -22.31
N GLY A 273 24.10 28.82 -22.16
CA GLY A 273 23.54 29.57 -21.03
C GLY A 273 24.42 30.73 -20.59
N LEU A 274 24.24 31.18 -19.35
CA LEU A 274 25.11 32.18 -18.73
C LEU A 274 26.16 31.47 -17.86
N ASN A 275 27.44 31.77 -18.04
CA ASN A 275 28.52 31.26 -17.19
C ASN A 275 28.55 29.72 -17.12
N THR A 276 28.29 29.05 -18.25
CA THR A 276 28.38 27.58 -18.32
C THR A 276 29.82 27.15 -18.54
N LEU A 277 30.20 25.99 -18.00
CA LEU A 277 31.55 25.46 -18.15
C LEU A 277 31.51 24.00 -18.61
N VAL A 278 32.16 23.70 -19.73
CA VAL A 278 32.51 22.32 -20.10
C VAL A 278 34.02 22.18 -19.88
N MET A 279 34.42 21.32 -18.95
CA MET A 279 35.83 21.10 -18.61
C MET A 279 36.59 20.46 -19.78
N ALA A 280 37.92 20.59 -19.82
CA ALA A 280 38.73 20.16 -20.97
C ALA A 280 38.69 18.63 -21.19
N ASP A 281 38.58 17.86 -20.12
CA ASP A 281 38.47 16.40 -20.11
C ASP A 281 37.03 15.88 -20.28
N ALA A 282 36.04 16.77 -20.30
CA ALA A 282 34.63 16.43 -20.53
C ALA A 282 34.31 16.30 -22.02
N ILE A 283 35.03 15.42 -22.73
CA ILE A 283 34.82 15.14 -24.16
C ILE A 283 33.36 14.76 -24.42
N ASN A 284 32.73 15.35 -25.44
CA ASN A 284 31.28 15.23 -25.70
C ASN A 284 30.38 15.71 -24.53
N GLY A 285 30.92 16.50 -23.62
CA GLY A 285 30.21 17.01 -22.45
C GLY A 285 29.22 18.11 -22.83
N ILE A 286 28.03 18.06 -22.26
CA ILE A 286 26.96 19.02 -22.54
C ILE A 286 26.56 19.74 -21.25
N ALA A 287 26.64 21.08 -21.23
CA ALA A 287 26.20 21.91 -20.12
C ALA A 287 25.15 22.92 -20.61
N ILE A 288 23.91 22.80 -20.12
CA ILE A 288 22.78 23.65 -20.55
C ILE A 288 22.10 24.29 -19.33
N GLY A 289 22.04 25.62 -19.31
CA GLY A 289 21.45 26.44 -18.24
C GLY A 289 22.51 27.21 -17.44
N SER A 290 22.13 28.32 -16.80
CA SER A 290 23.12 29.20 -16.17
C SER A 290 23.93 28.52 -15.07
N ASN A 291 25.25 28.69 -15.06
CA ASN A 291 26.18 28.02 -14.14
C ASN A 291 26.19 26.48 -14.24
N ALA A 292 25.63 25.88 -15.30
CA ALA A 292 25.75 24.44 -15.51
C ALA A 292 27.22 24.06 -15.80
N ARG A 293 27.68 22.95 -15.23
CA ARG A 293 29.05 22.45 -15.40
C ARG A 293 29.07 20.99 -15.85
N ALA A 294 29.59 20.75 -17.05
CA ALA A 294 29.92 19.41 -17.51
C ALA A 294 31.37 19.09 -17.09
N ASN A 295 31.49 18.25 -16.07
CA ASN A 295 32.74 17.87 -15.43
C ASN A 295 33.31 16.54 -15.95
N HIS A 296 32.49 15.74 -16.64
CA HIS A 296 32.85 14.39 -17.07
C HIS A 296 32.51 14.16 -18.54
N ALA A 297 33.28 13.30 -19.20
CA ALA A 297 33.07 12.93 -20.60
C ALA A 297 31.72 12.22 -20.81
N ASN A 298 31.17 12.34 -22.02
CA ASN A 298 29.92 11.73 -22.48
C ASN A 298 28.71 11.98 -21.55
N SER A 299 28.74 13.07 -20.77
CA SER A 299 27.76 13.35 -19.73
C SER A 299 27.12 14.72 -19.92
N ILE A 300 25.91 14.87 -19.38
CA ILE A 300 25.05 16.04 -19.58
C ILE A 300 24.72 16.66 -18.21
N ALA A 301 25.01 17.94 -18.03
CA ALA A 301 24.50 18.77 -16.95
C ALA A 301 23.38 19.68 -17.47
N MET A 302 22.16 19.44 -17.01
CA MET A 302 20.97 20.18 -17.48
C MET A 302 20.28 20.93 -16.34
N GLY A 303 20.13 22.25 -16.51
CA GLY A 303 19.51 23.16 -15.56
C GLY A 303 20.51 24.08 -14.85
N ASN A 304 19.98 25.12 -14.21
CA ASN A 304 20.78 26.13 -13.50
C ASN A 304 21.63 25.49 -12.39
N GLY A 305 22.95 25.70 -12.41
CA GLY A 305 23.87 25.16 -11.40
C GLY A 305 24.00 23.64 -11.40
N SER A 306 23.46 22.93 -12.40
CA SER A 306 23.62 21.47 -12.50
C SER A 306 25.07 21.10 -12.78
N GLN A 307 25.52 19.99 -12.22
CA GLN A 307 26.87 19.46 -12.39
C GLN A 307 26.80 17.96 -12.65
N THR A 308 27.58 17.46 -13.61
CA THR A 308 27.83 16.01 -13.68
C THR A 308 28.81 15.64 -12.55
N THR A 309 28.50 14.60 -11.79
CA THR A 309 29.29 14.21 -10.61
C THR A 309 29.78 12.76 -10.65
N ARG A 310 29.30 11.97 -11.63
CA ARG A 310 29.67 10.55 -11.75
C ARG A 310 30.42 10.25 -13.04
N GLY A 311 29.90 10.72 -14.18
CA GLY A 311 30.42 10.34 -15.50
C GLY A 311 30.06 8.90 -15.91
N ALA A 312 30.73 8.39 -16.93
CA ALA A 312 30.62 6.99 -17.35
C ALA A 312 31.17 6.03 -16.28
N GLN A 313 30.52 4.88 -16.10
CA GLN A 313 30.87 3.90 -15.07
C GLN A 313 30.99 2.49 -15.67
N THR A 314 31.96 1.71 -15.19
CA THR A 314 32.16 0.31 -15.58
C THR A 314 32.03 -0.59 -14.36
N ASP A 315 31.34 -1.72 -14.50
CA ASP A 315 31.12 -2.74 -13.47
C ASP A 315 30.65 -2.18 -12.11
N TYR A 316 29.76 -1.18 -12.12
CA TYR A 316 29.25 -0.59 -10.89
C TYR A 316 28.08 -1.41 -10.31
N THR A 317 27.99 -1.45 -8.99
CA THR A 317 26.88 -2.10 -8.28
C THR A 317 25.64 -1.20 -8.31
N ALA A 318 24.71 -1.50 -9.22
CA ALA A 318 23.42 -0.82 -9.24
C ALA A 318 22.53 -1.28 -8.07
N TYR A 319 21.70 -0.37 -7.55
CA TYR A 319 20.76 -0.70 -6.46
C TYR A 319 19.82 -1.82 -6.89
N ASN A 320 19.68 -2.84 -6.03
CA ASN A 320 18.84 -4.03 -6.24
C ASN A 320 19.16 -4.84 -7.51
N MET A 321 20.39 -4.77 -8.02
CA MET A 321 20.86 -5.63 -9.12
C MET A 321 21.99 -6.54 -8.65
N ASP A 322 21.87 -7.84 -8.93
CA ASP A 322 22.86 -8.85 -8.51
C ASP A 322 24.09 -8.92 -9.41
N THR A 323 24.02 -8.33 -10.61
CA THR A 323 25.11 -8.32 -11.59
C THR A 323 25.66 -6.90 -11.78
N PRO A 324 27.00 -6.73 -11.87
CA PRO A 324 27.60 -5.44 -12.18
C PRO A 324 27.04 -4.83 -13.47
N GLN A 325 26.78 -3.52 -13.43
CA GLN A 325 26.20 -2.76 -14.55
C GLN A 325 27.25 -1.82 -15.16
N ASN A 326 26.99 -1.37 -16.39
CA ASN A 326 27.81 -0.40 -17.10
C ASN A 326 26.97 0.82 -17.50
N SER A 327 27.57 2.00 -17.48
CA SER A 327 26.96 3.25 -17.96
C SER A 327 27.92 3.99 -18.88
N VAL A 328 27.41 4.44 -20.03
CA VAL A 328 28.19 5.20 -21.02
C VAL A 328 28.34 6.69 -20.67
N GLY A 329 27.64 7.17 -19.65
CA GLY A 329 27.65 8.57 -19.23
C GLY A 329 26.57 8.87 -18.21
N GLU A 330 26.49 10.13 -17.78
CA GLU A 330 25.49 10.59 -16.81
C GLU A 330 24.57 11.65 -17.42
N PHE A 331 23.27 11.57 -17.14
CA PHE A 331 22.34 12.68 -17.35
C PHE A 331 21.99 13.31 -16.01
N SER A 332 22.71 14.37 -15.63
CA SER A 332 22.52 15.08 -14.38
C SER A 332 21.52 16.24 -14.55
N VAL A 333 20.46 16.21 -13.73
CA VAL A 333 19.46 17.28 -13.63
C VAL A 333 19.66 18.16 -12.38
N GLY A 334 20.82 18.10 -11.74
CA GLY A 334 21.09 18.78 -10.48
C GLY A 334 22.57 18.78 -10.09
N SER A 335 22.84 18.98 -8.82
CA SER A 335 24.16 18.90 -8.20
C SER A 335 24.06 18.20 -6.84
N GLU A 336 25.19 18.04 -6.14
CA GLU A 336 25.20 17.50 -4.77
C GLU A 336 24.36 18.38 -3.81
N ASP A 337 24.38 19.69 -4.00
CA ASP A 337 23.68 20.67 -3.16
C ASP A 337 22.21 20.91 -3.56
N GLY A 338 21.76 20.35 -4.70
CA GLY A 338 20.39 20.55 -5.17
C GLY A 338 19.96 19.63 -6.30
N GLN A 339 18.97 18.77 -6.03
CA GLN A 339 18.38 17.85 -7.00
C GLN A 339 17.04 18.38 -7.55
N ARG A 340 16.61 17.85 -8.69
CA ARG A 340 15.32 18.21 -9.32
C ARG A 340 14.40 17.01 -9.45
N GLN A 341 13.10 17.26 -9.35
CA GLN A 341 12.09 16.27 -9.72
C GLN A 341 12.03 16.15 -11.24
N ILE A 342 11.97 14.91 -11.73
CA ILE A 342 11.64 14.61 -13.13
C ILE A 342 10.13 14.36 -13.19
N THR A 343 9.40 15.25 -13.84
CA THR A 343 7.93 15.24 -13.88
C THR A 343 7.42 14.83 -15.25
N ASN A 344 6.14 14.44 -15.34
CA ASN A 344 5.51 13.97 -16.58
C ASN A 344 6.17 12.73 -17.20
N VAL A 345 6.72 11.86 -16.36
CA VAL A 345 7.32 10.58 -16.77
C VAL A 345 6.20 9.54 -16.94
N ALA A 346 5.99 9.09 -18.18
CA ALA A 346 5.09 7.98 -18.48
C ALA A 346 5.58 6.68 -17.80
N ALA A 347 4.70 5.68 -17.66
CA ALA A 347 5.10 4.41 -17.07
C ALA A 347 6.11 3.71 -17.98
N GLY A 348 7.23 3.25 -17.40
CA GLY A 348 8.25 2.51 -18.12
C GLY A 348 7.73 1.17 -18.66
N SER A 349 8.22 0.77 -19.82
CA SER A 349 7.83 -0.44 -20.55
C SER A 349 8.97 -1.44 -20.72
N ALA A 350 10.21 -0.95 -20.85
CA ALA A 350 11.44 -1.73 -20.85
C ALA A 350 12.17 -1.62 -19.51
N ASP A 351 13.08 -2.55 -19.22
CA ASP A 351 13.85 -2.59 -17.97
C ASP A 351 14.75 -1.35 -17.76
N THR A 352 15.08 -0.64 -18.85
CA THR A 352 15.91 0.57 -18.83
C THR A 352 15.11 1.87 -18.80
N ASP A 353 13.78 1.80 -18.81
CA ASP A 353 12.93 2.99 -18.71
C ASP A 353 12.88 3.50 -17.25
N ALA A 354 12.71 4.81 -17.08
CA ALA A 354 12.53 5.38 -15.75
C ALA A 354 11.20 4.92 -15.13
N VAL A 355 11.25 4.46 -13.88
CA VAL A 355 10.05 4.09 -13.11
C VAL A 355 9.38 5.35 -12.56
N ASN A 356 8.08 5.51 -12.78
CA ASN A 356 7.32 6.62 -12.20
C ASN A 356 6.64 6.23 -10.87
N VAL A 357 6.16 7.23 -10.12
CA VAL A 357 5.53 7.02 -8.80
C VAL A 357 4.28 6.13 -8.87
N SER A 358 3.55 6.12 -9.99
CA SER A 358 2.36 5.28 -10.13
C SER A 358 2.69 3.79 -10.18
N GLN A 359 3.77 3.40 -10.86
CA GLN A 359 4.27 2.02 -10.88
C GLN A 359 4.72 1.58 -9.47
N LEU A 360 5.42 2.45 -8.74
CA LEU A 360 5.82 2.16 -7.36
C LEU A 360 4.62 1.98 -6.43
N LYS A 361 3.57 2.79 -6.58
CA LYS A 361 2.32 2.68 -5.80
C LYS A 361 1.58 1.36 -6.04
N VAL A 362 1.68 0.77 -7.22
CA VAL A 362 1.11 -0.56 -7.49
C VAL A 362 1.78 -1.62 -6.63
N THR A 363 3.12 -1.59 -6.54
CA THR A 363 3.90 -2.48 -5.67
C THR A 363 3.58 -2.24 -4.18
N ASP A 364 3.53 -0.98 -3.75
CA ASP A 364 3.23 -0.61 -2.36
C ASP A 364 1.84 -1.11 -1.90
N ALA A 365 0.84 -1.05 -2.79
CA ALA A 365 -0.49 -1.60 -2.53
C ALA A 365 -0.49 -3.13 -2.41
N GLN A 366 0.39 -3.84 -3.14
CA GLN A 366 0.56 -5.29 -2.98
C GLN A 366 1.26 -5.64 -1.67
N VAL A 367 2.31 -4.92 -1.31
CA VAL A 367 3.03 -5.11 -0.04
C VAL A 367 2.09 -4.88 1.14
N SER A 368 1.28 -3.82 1.11
CA SER A 368 0.28 -3.54 2.15
C SER A 368 -0.74 -4.68 2.31
N ARG A 369 -1.21 -5.27 1.21
CA ARG A 369 -2.10 -6.46 1.24
C ARG A 369 -1.41 -7.67 1.86
N ASN A 370 -0.17 -7.94 1.47
CA ASN A 370 0.61 -9.04 2.03
C ASN A 370 0.82 -8.86 3.54
N THR A 371 1.13 -7.64 3.99
CA THR A 371 1.29 -7.31 5.42
C THR A 371 0.00 -7.59 6.21
N GLN A 372 -1.16 -7.25 5.67
CA GLN A 372 -2.44 -7.57 6.32
C GLN A 372 -2.72 -9.08 6.36
N SER A 373 -2.44 -9.79 5.27
CA SER A 373 -2.58 -11.25 5.23
C SER A 373 -1.70 -11.94 6.28
N ILE A 374 -0.47 -11.47 6.47
CA ILE A 374 0.44 -11.99 7.49
C ILE A 374 -0.12 -11.74 8.91
N THR A 375 -0.64 -10.54 9.18
CA THR A 375 -1.29 -10.25 10.47
C THR A 375 -2.47 -11.18 10.73
N ASN A 376 -3.32 -11.43 9.72
CA ASN A 376 -4.46 -12.35 9.85
C ASN A 376 -4.00 -13.78 10.15
N LEU A 377 -2.95 -14.25 9.44
CA LEU A 377 -2.35 -15.56 9.69
C LEU A 377 -1.82 -15.67 11.11
N ASN A 378 -1.14 -14.64 11.63
CA ASN A 378 -0.63 -14.64 13.01
C ASN A 378 -1.77 -14.81 14.03
N THR A 379 -2.91 -14.16 13.84
CA THR A 379 -4.10 -14.36 14.69
C THR A 379 -4.66 -15.78 14.57
N GLN A 380 -4.76 -16.32 13.34
CA GLN A 380 -5.24 -17.69 13.13
C GLN A 380 -4.32 -18.73 13.79
N VAL A 381 -3.01 -18.56 13.67
CA VAL A 381 -2.01 -19.44 14.30
C VAL A 381 -2.10 -19.37 15.83
N SER A 382 -2.21 -18.17 16.41
CA SER A 382 -2.38 -18.02 17.87
C SER A 382 -3.67 -18.66 18.39
N ASN A 383 -4.77 -18.54 17.64
CA ASN A 383 -6.03 -19.20 17.98
C ASN A 383 -5.93 -20.73 17.89
N LEU A 384 -5.22 -21.25 16.88
CA LEU A 384 -4.97 -22.69 16.76
C LEU A 384 -4.12 -23.20 17.92
N ASP A 385 -3.05 -22.48 18.27
CA ASP A 385 -2.19 -22.79 19.40
C ASP A 385 -3.00 -22.91 20.70
N THR A 386 -3.80 -21.89 21.02
CA THR A 386 -4.71 -21.91 22.19
C THR A 386 -5.68 -23.09 22.16
N ARG A 387 -6.27 -23.39 20.99
CA ARG A 387 -7.21 -24.52 20.85
C ARG A 387 -6.51 -25.86 21.07
N VAL A 388 -5.29 -26.02 20.56
CA VAL A 388 -4.48 -27.23 20.75
C VAL A 388 -4.11 -27.37 22.21
N THR A 389 -3.59 -26.32 22.86
CA THR A 389 -3.29 -26.34 24.30
C THR A 389 -4.50 -26.70 25.15
N ASN A 390 -5.70 -26.19 24.82
CA ASN A 390 -6.93 -26.56 25.55
C ASN A 390 -7.31 -28.03 25.37
N ILE A 391 -7.11 -28.59 24.16
CA ILE A 391 -7.33 -30.02 23.90
C ILE A 391 -6.31 -30.86 24.69
N GLU A 392 -5.03 -30.48 24.64
CA GLU A 392 -3.95 -31.14 25.37
C GLU A 392 -4.20 -31.13 26.88
N ASN A 393 -4.58 -29.99 27.46
CA ASN A 393 -4.93 -29.88 28.87
C ASN A 393 -6.20 -30.68 29.23
N GLY A 394 -7.17 -30.77 28.31
CA GLY A 394 -8.43 -31.49 28.54
C GLY A 394 -8.29 -33.02 28.45
N ILE A 395 -7.39 -33.52 27.60
CA ILE A 395 -7.25 -34.95 27.26
C ILE A 395 -5.95 -35.56 27.78
N GLY A 396 -4.91 -34.76 28.05
CA GLY A 396 -3.57 -35.25 28.41
C GLY A 396 -3.58 -36.24 29.58
N ASP A 397 -4.34 -35.94 30.62
CA ASP A 397 -4.51 -36.82 31.78
C ASP A 397 -5.22 -38.14 31.42
N ILE A 398 -6.17 -38.12 30.47
CA ILE A 398 -6.92 -39.31 30.05
C ILE A 398 -5.99 -40.29 29.34
N VAL A 399 -5.17 -39.80 28.42
CA VAL A 399 -4.24 -40.65 27.64
C VAL A 399 -3.14 -41.20 28.54
N THR A 400 -2.59 -40.40 29.44
CA THR A 400 -1.47 -40.82 30.29
C THR A 400 -1.88 -41.73 31.45
N THR A 401 -3.09 -41.56 32.00
CA THR A 401 -3.55 -42.34 33.18
C THR A 401 -4.62 -43.37 32.86
N GLY A 402 -5.09 -43.45 31.61
CA GLY A 402 -6.24 -44.27 31.20
C GLY A 402 -7.54 -43.91 31.93
N SER A 403 -7.59 -42.73 32.58
CA SER A 403 -8.64 -42.37 33.53
C SER A 403 -9.37 -41.09 33.12
N THR A 404 -10.68 -41.04 33.33
CA THR A 404 -11.49 -39.83 33.15
C THR A 404 -11.85 -39.21 34.50
N LYS A 405 -12.59 -38.09 34.50
CA LYS A 405 -13.04 -37.45 35.75
C LYS A 405 -13.76 -38.42 36.70
N TYR A 406 -14.56 -39.34 36.18
CA TYR A 406 -15.42 -40.23 36.98
C TYR A 406 -15.01 -41.70 36.96
N PHE A 407 -14.07 -42.08 36.09
CA PHE A 407 -13.48 -43.42 36.04
C PHE A 407 -11.99 -43.27 36.32
N LYS A 408 -11.60 -43.49 37.57
CA LYS A 408 -10.21 -43.36 38.03
C LYS A 408 -9.63 -44.72 38.36
N THR A 409 -8.46 -45.00 37.80
CA THR A 409 -7.54 -46.03 38.28
C THR A 409 -6.23 -45.34 38.67
N ASN A 410 -5.52 -45.87 39.66
CA ASN A 410 -4.19 -45.41 40.01
C ASN A 410 -3.26 -46.60 39.90
N THR A 411 -2.57 -46.70 38.77
CA THR A 411 -1.74 -47.85 38.44
C THR A 411 -0.74 -47.50 37.34
N ASP A 412 0.38 -48.21 37.36
CA ASP A 412 1.44 -48.27 36.37
C ASP A 412 1.52 -49.67 35.71
N GLY A 413 0.52 -50.53 35.97
CA GLY A 413 0.44 -51.89 35.45
C GLY A 413 -0.04 -51.97 34.00
N ALA A 414 -0.05 -53.18 33.45
CA ALA A 414 -0.50 -53.44 32.08
C ALA A 414 -1.98 -53.05 31.85
N ASP A 415 -2.33 -52.81 30.59
CA ASP A 415 -3.71 -52.49 30.17
C ASP A 415 -4.72 -53.57 30.58
N ALA A 416 -5.97 -53.15 30.80
CA ALA A 416 -7.09 -54.06 30.98
C ALA A 416 -7.41 -54.79 29.67
N ASN A 417 -7.81 -56.06 29.74
CA ASN A 417 -8.07 -56.90 28.58
C ASN A 417 -9.48 -57.52 28.62
N ALA A 418 -10.40 -56.93 27.85
CA ALA A 418 -11.75 -57.46 27.62
C ALA A 418 -11.71 -58.45 26.44
N GLN A 419 -11.29 -59.69 26.71
CA GLN A 419 -11.04 -60.72 25.68
C GLN A 419 -12.33 -61.44 25.23
N GLY A 420 -13.26 -61.69 26.15
CA GLY A 420 -14.53 -62.34 25.85
C GLY A 420 -15.47 -61.43 25.06
N ALA A 421 -16.36 -61.99 24.25
CA ALA A 421 -17.41 -61.21 23.61
C ALA A 421 -18.30 -60.53 24.66
N ASP A 422 -18.67 -59.27 24.43
CA ASP A 422 -19.47 -58.44 25.36
C ASP A 422 -18.89 -58.34 26.78
N SER A 423 -17.58 -58.53 26.94
CA SER A 423 -16.92 -58.49 28.24
C SER A 423 -16.48 -57.08 28.65
N VAL A 424 -16.28 -56.88 29.95
CA VAL A 424 -15.80 -55.61 30.52
C VAL A 424 -14.63 -55.88 31.48
N ALA A 425 -13.49 -55.24 31.25
CA ALA A 425 -12.30 -55.35 32.10
C ALA A 425 -11.96 -53.96 32.69
N ILE A 426 -11.95 -53.83 34.03
CA ILE A 426 -11.74 -52.57 34.73
C ILE A 426 -10.58 -52.72 35.73
N GLY A 427 -9.51 -51.96 35.51
CA GLY A 427 -8.30 -51.97 36.33
C GLY A 427 -7.13 -52.63 35.61
N SER A 428 -5.90 -52.25 35.97
CA SER A 428 -4.68 -52.78 35.34
C SER A 428 -4.58 -54.30 35.46
N GLY A 429 -4.13 -54.94 34.38
CA GLY A 429 -3.97 -56.40 34.30
C GLY A 429 -5.25 -57.20 34.51
N SER A 430 -6.42 -56.56 34.51
CA SER A 430 -7.70 -57.28 34.56
C SER A 430 -7.96 -58.00 33.24
N ILE A 431 -8.49 -59.22 33.30
CA ILE A 431 -8.74 -60.08 32.14
C ILE A 431 -10.17 -60.61 32.24
N ALA A 432 -11.06 -60.11 31.39
CA ALA A 432 -12.41 -60.65 31.24
C ALA A 432 -12.41 -61.63 30.05
N ALA A 433 -12.11 -62.90 30.33
CA ALA A 433 -11.83 -63.92 29.31
C ALA A 433 -13.10 -64.55 28.71
N ALA A 434 -14.18 -64.62 29.47
CA ALA A 434 -15.42 -65.28 29.07
C ALA A 434 -16.48 -64.32 28.51
N GLU A 435 -17.46 -64.87 27.77
CA GLU A 435 -18.58 -64.11 27.19
C GLU A 435 -19.45 -63.45 28.27
N ASN A 436 -19.84 -62.20 28.03
CA ASN A 436 -20.70 -61.40 28.92
C ASN A 436 -20.19 -61.39 30.38
N SER A 437 -18.86 -61.32 30.55
CA SER A 437 -18.21 -61.34 31.87
C SER A 437 -17.64 -59.97 32.25
N VAL A 438 -17.51 -59.72 33.55
CA VAL A 438 -16.93 -58.49 34.09
C VAL A 438 -15.77 -58.81 35.03
N ALA A 439 -14.57 -58.37 34.70
CA ALA A 439 -13.42 -58.42 35.60
C ALA A 439 -13.24 -57.05 36.28
N LEU A 440 -13.59 -56.95 37.56
CA LEU A 440 -13.66 -55.70 38.30
C LEU A 440 -12.56 -55.57 39.36
N GLY A 441 -11.55 -54.75 39.05
CA GLY A 441 -10.40 -54.42 39.89
C GLY A 441 -9.08 -54.94 39.33
N THR A 442 -7.96 -54.35 39.75
CA THR A 442 -6.61 -54.73 39.31
C THR A 442 -6.36 -56.24 39.40
N ASN A 443 -5.83 -56.85 38.35
CA ASN A 443 -5.52 -58.27 38.23
C ASN A 443 -6.71 -59.22 38.45
N SER A 444 -7.95 -58.75 38.28
CA SER A 444 -9.12 -59.64 38.35
C SER A 444 -9.26 -60.47 37.07
N VAL A 445 -9.70 -61.72 37.20
CA VAL A 445 -9.88 -62.66 36.09
C VAL A 445 -11.31 -63.17 36.12
N ALA A 446 -12.06 -62.93 35.04
CA ALA A 446 -13.40 -63.48 34.83
C ALA A 446 -13.35 -64.50 33.69
N ASP A 447 -13.20 -65.77 34.03
CA ASP A 447 -12.99 -66.90 33.12
C ASP A 447 -14.24 -67.78 32.94
N GLU A 448 -15.38 -67.37 33.49
CA GLU A 448 -16.68 -68.02 33.33
C GLU A 448 -17.72 -67.06 32.73
N ALA A 449 -18.55 -67.57 31.82
CA ALA A 449 -19.55 -66.74 31.11
C ALA A 449 -20.64 -66.23 32.05
N ASN A 450 -21.14 -65.01 31.82
CA ASN A 450 -22.18 -64.37 32.62
C ASN A 450 -21.82 -64.18 34.11
N THR A 451 -20.55 -63.93 34.41
CA THR A 451 -20.07 -63.71 35.79
C THR A 451 -19.45 -62.34 35.99
N VAL A 452 -19.47 -61.87 37.24
CA VAL A 452 -18.71 -60.71 37.70
C VAL A 452 -17.62 -61.21 38.65
N SER A 453 -16.37 -61.18 38.20
CA SER A 453 -15.23 -61.50 39.05
C SER A 453 -14.68 -60.24 39.71
N VAL A 454 -14.55 -60.28 41.03
CA VAL A 454 -13.94 -59.21 41.84
C VAL A 454 -12.49 -59.55 42.24
N GLY A 455 -11.87 -60.56 41.64
CA GLY A 455 -10.54 -61.04 41.99
C GLY A 455 -10.03 -62.14 41.07
N SER A 456 -9.21 -63.04 41.60
CA SER A 456 -8.71 -64.23 40.88
C SER A 456 -8.72 -65.45 41.81
N SER A 457 -8.29 -66.61 41.31
CA SER A 457 -8.08 -67.82 42.12
C SER A 457 -6.99 -67.65 43.18
N THR A 458 -6.05 -66.72 42.98
CA THR A 458 -4.94 -66.46 43.91
C THR A 458 -5.14 -65.22 44.78
N GLN A 459 -6.03 -64.29 44.38
CA GLN A 459 -6.33 -63.09 45.15
C GLN A 459 -7.82 -62.72 45.04
N GLN A 460 -8.60 -63.12 46.04
CA GLN A 460 -10.01 -62.75 46.14
C GLN A 460 -10.19 -61.38 46.81
N ARG A 461 -11.37 -60.79 46.64
CA ARG A 461 -11.79 -59.58 47.35
C ARG A 461 -13.10 -59.81 48.08
N ARG A 462 -13.22 -59.21 49.27
CA ARG A 462 -14.50 -59.11 49.97
C ARG A 462 -15.34 -58.04 49.31
N ILE A 463 -16.64 -58.32 49.15
CA ILE A 463 -17.63 -57.31 48.80
C ILE A 463 -18.17 -56.72 50.10
N THR A 464 -17.94 -55.44 50.35
CA THR A 464 -18.32 -54.76 51.60
C THR A 464 -19.55 -53.88 51.38
N ASN A 465 -20.20 -53.46 52.47
CA ASN A 465 -21.40 -52.61 52.44
C ASN A 465 -22.58 -53.20 51.63
N VAL A 466 -22.70 -54.52 51.61
CA VAL A 466 -23.83 -55.23 50.99
C VAL A 466 -25.04 -55.14 51.92
N ALA A 467 -26.09 -54.45 51.47
CA ALA A 467 -27.38 -54.39 52.15
C ALA A 467 -28.01 -55.79 52.24
N ALA A 468 -28.97 -55.98 53.15
CA ALA A 468 -29.67 -57.26 53.28
C ALA A 468 -30.49 -57.54 52.01
N GLY A 469 -30.27 -58.69 51.38
CA GLY A 469 -31.00 -59.12 50.19
C GLY A 469 -32.48 -59.32 50.48
N VAL A 470 -33.34 -58.93 49.55
CA VAL A 470 -34.80 -59.03 49.66
C VAL A 470 -35.34 -59.99 48.62
N ASN A 471 -34.90 -59.87 47.38
CA ASN A 471 -35.30 -60.76 46.29
C ASN A 471 -34.48 -62.05 46.30
N ASN A 472 -34.99 -63.09 45.63
CA ASN A 472 -34.32 -64.38 45.53
C ASN A 472 -32.94 -64.32 44.87
N THR A 473 -32.67 -63.32 44.05
CA THR A 473 -31.41 -63.13 43.32
C THR A 473 -30.51 -62.06 43.94
N ASP A 474 -30.87 -61.52 45.10
CA ASP A 474 -30.02 -60.57 45.82
C ASP A 474 -28.90 -61.32 46.56
N ALA A 475 -27.73 -60.69 46.70
CA ALA A 475 -26.66 -61.25 47.52
C ALA A 475 -27.06 -61.26 49.00
N VAL A 476 -26.74 -62.36 49.70
CA VAL A 476 -26.95 -62.50 51.14
C VAL A 476 -25.75 -61.89 51.87
N ASN A 477 -26.01 -61.01 52.84
CA ASN A 477 -24.93 -60.50 53.69
C ASN A 477 -24.72 -61.39 54.94
N VAL A 478 -23.58 -61.19 55.62
CA VAL A 478 -23.23 -62.00 56.82
C VAL A 478 -24.24 -61.84 57.96
N ALA A 479 -24.94 -60.69 58.05
CA ALA A 479 -25.97 -60.49 59.08
C ALA A 479 -27.19 -61.38 58.85
N GLN A 480 -27.65 -61.53 57.59
CA GLN A 480 -28.73 -62.43 57.22
C GLN A 480 -28.36 -63.90 57.46
N LEU A 481 -27.13 -64.30 57.12
CA LEU A 481 -26.66 -65.66 57.40
C LEU A 481 -26.65 -65.97 58.90
N LYS A 482 -26.14 -65.04 59.72
CA LYS A 482 -26.17 -65.17 61.18
C LYS A 482 -27.59 -65.21 61.75
N ALA A 483 -28.50 -64.41 61.20
CA ALA A 483 -29.90 -64.41 61.61
C ALA A 483 -30.60 -65.74 61.25
N SER A 484 -30.32 -66.29 60.07
CA SER A 484 -30.81 -67.61 59.67
C SER A 484 -30.24 -68.73 60.53
N GLU A 485 -28.96 -68.63 60.92
CA GLU A 485 -28.29 -69.61 61.77
C GLU A 485 -28.84 -69.59 63.21
N ALA A 486 -29.15 -68.41 63.76
CA ALA A 486 -29.63 -68.26 65.14
C ALA A 486 -30.93 -69.03 65.44
N GLY A 487 -31.76 -69.30 64.44
CA GLY A 487 -32.99 -70.09 64.57
C GLY A 487 -32.83 -71.58 64.31
N SER A 488 -31.63 -72.05 63.93
CA SER A 488 -31.40 -73.44 63.55
C SER A 488 -31.12 -74.31 64.77
N VAL A 489 -31.84 -75.44 64.90
CA VAL A 489 -31.46 -76.52 65.83
C VAL A 489 -30.32 -77.30 65.20
N ARG A 490 -29.18 -77.40 65.89
CA ARG A 490 -27.96 -78.01 65.36
C ARG A 490 -27.34 -78.94 66.39
N TYR A 491 -26.76 -80.03 65.89
CA TYR A 491 -25.77 -80.78 66.64
C TYR A 491 -24.47 -80.00 66.71
N GLU A 492 -23.69 -80.25 67.75
CA GLU A 492 -22.36 -79.66 67.88
C GLU A 492 -21.42 -80.17 66.78
N THR A 493 -20.58 -79.28 66.26
CA THR A 493 -19.53 -79.63 65.30
C THR A 493 -18.19 -79.69 66.04
N ASN A 494 -17.51 -80.83 65.93
CA ASN A 494 -16.20 -81.05 66.53
C ASN A 494 -15.12 -80.22 65.81
N ALA A 495 -13.95 -80.06 66.45
CA ALA A 495 -12.84 -79.29 65.89
C ALA A 495 -12.29 -79.84 64.56
N ASP A 496 -12.51 -81.12 64.26
CA ASP A 496 -12.13 -81.77 62.99
C ASP A 496 -13.17 -81.58 61.87
N GLY A 497 -14.29 -80.90 62.16
CA GLY A 497 -15.39 -80.68 61.23
C GLY A 497 -16.47 -81.78 61.22
N SER A 498 -16.33 -82.83 62.03
CA SER A 498 -17.37 -83.87 62.17
C SER A 498 -18.53 -83.42 63.07
N VAL A 499 -19.73 -83.98 62.87
CA VAL A 499 -20.94 -83.64 63.64
C VAL A 499 -21.19 -84.66 64.76
N ASN A 500 -21.46 -84.20 65.98
CA ASN A 500 -21.76 -85.06 67.14
C ASN A 500 -23.27 -85.34 67.28
N TYR A 501 -23.72 -86.48 66.79
CA TYR A 501 -25.13 -86.90 66.86
C TYR A 501 -25.56 -87.51 68.21
N SER A 502 -24.64 -87.75 69.14
CA SER A 502 -24.95 -88.48 70.38
C SER A 502 -25.77 -87.67 71.38
N VAL A 503 -25.66 -86.34 71.33
CA VAL A 503 -26.36 -85.42 72.23
C VAL A 503 -26.90 -84.26 71.43
N LEU A 504 -28.21 -84.00 71.57
CA LEU A 504 -28.83 -82.78 71.07
C LEU A 504 -29.11 -81.85 72.25
N ASN A 505 -28.24 -80.85 72.42
CA ASN A 505 -28.44 -79.82 73.44
C ASN A 505 -29.50 -78.84 72.94
N LEU A 506 -30.63 -78.78 73.63
CA LEU A 506 -31.64 -77.75 73.44
C LEU A 506 -31.49 -76.67 74.51
N GLY A 507 -32.13 -75.52 74.33
CA GLY A 507 -32.05 -74.40 75.28
C GLY A 507 -31.49 -73.14 74.65
N ASP A 508 -31.22 -72.14 75.48
CA ASP A 508 -30.66 -70.84 75.07
C ASP A 508 -29.12 -70.77 75.14
N GLY A 509 -28.47 -71.90 75.40
CA GLY A 509 -27.01 -71.99 75.56
C GLY A 509 -26.48 -71.43 76.90
N SER A 510 -27.33 -70.85 77.74
CA SER A 510 -26.97 -70.26 79.04
C SER A 510 -27.53 -71.01 80.25
N GLY A 511 -28.15 -72.17 80.01
CA GLY A 511 -28.74 -73.05 81.02
C GLY A 511 -30.28 -73.08 81.02
N GLY A 512 -30.94 -72.32 80.13
CA GLY A 512 -32.38 -72.44 79.91
C GLY A 512 -32.76 -73.73 79.19
N THR A 513 -33.97 -74.26 79.44
CA THR A 513 -34.48 -75.48 78.80
C THR A 513 -35.49 -75.16 77.70
N THR A 514 -35.60 -76.04 76.70
CA THR A 514 -36.61 -75.90 75.63
C THR A 514 -37.74 -76.90 75.84
N ARG A 515 -38.98 -76.43 75.91
CA ARG A 515 -40.15 -77.31 75.86
C ARG A 515 -40.37 -77.76 74.42
N ILE A 516 -40.25 -79.06 74.18
CA ILE A 516 -40.53 -79.65 72.87
C ILE A 516 -42.05 -79.82 72.74
N GLY A 517 -42.68 -79.00 71.90
CA GLY A 517 -44.10 -79.12 71.55
C GLY A 517 -44.31 -80.11 70.40
N ASN A 518 -45.55 -80.55 70.19
CA ASN A 518 -45.94 -81.45 69.10
C ASN A 518 -45.20 -82.81 69.10
N VAL A 519 -44.83 -83.31 70.29
CA VAL A 519 -44.28 -84.66 70.44
C VAL A 519 -45.41 -85.68 70.40
N SER A 520 -45.39 -86.55 69.38
CA SER A 520 -46.35 -87.64 69.23
C SER A 520 -46.23 -88.66 70.37
N ALA A 521 -47.24 -89.50 70.56
CA ALA A 521 -47.17 -90.55 71.58
C ALA A 521 -46.06 -91.55 71.21
N ALA A 522 -45.17 -91.85 72.16
CA ALA A 522 -44.12 -92.86 72.00
C ALA A 522 -44.72 -94.22 71.64
N VAL A 523 -44.17 -94.86 70.61
CA VAL A 523 -44.55 -96.22 70.18
C VAL A 523 -43.41 -97.20 70.47
N ASN A 524 -42.17 -96.81 70.15
CA ASN A 524 -40.97 -97.59 70.47
C ASN A 524 -40.36 -97.15 71.80
N ASP A 525 -39.57 -98.04 72.41
CA ASP A 525 -38.92 -97.79 73.70
C ASP A 525 -37.95 -96.58 73.70
N THR A 526 -37.42 -96.20 72.54
CA THR A 526 -36.51 -95.04 72.38
C THR A 526 -37.21 -93.77 71.90
N ASP A 527 -38.53 -93.79 71.74
CA ASP A 527 -39.29 -92.60 71.39
C ASP A 527 -39.46 -91.70 72.63
N ALA A 528 -39.51 -90.38 72.42
CA ALA A 528 -39.80 -89.45 73.50
C ALA A 528 -41.26 -89.61 73.97
N VAL A 529 -41.48 -89.86 75.27
CA VAL A 529 -42.82 -89.95 75.86
C VAL A 529 -43.48 -88.58 75.96
N ASN A 530 -44.77 -88.50 75.65
CA ASN A 530 -45.52 -87.26 75.78
C ASN A 530 -46.32 -87.18 77.10
N TYR A 531 -46.79 -85.98 77.44
CA TYR A 531 -47.48 -85.74 78.72
C TYR A 531 -48.84 -86.45 78.83
N ALA A 532 -49.50 -86.75 77.71
CA ALA A 532 -50.77 -87.48 77.71
C ALA A 532 -50.57 -88.97 78.08
N GLN A 533 -49.49 -89.60 77.59
CA GLN A 533 -49.11 -90.97 77.96
C GLN A 533 -48.79 -91.08 79.45
N LEU A 534 -48.06 -90.11 80.01
CA LEU A 534 -47.75 -90.10 81.45
C LEU A 534 -49.02 -90.01 82.31
N LYS A 535 -49.98 -89.14 81.94
CA LYS A 535 -51.25 -89.02 82.67
C LYS A 535 -52.09 -90.30 82.61
N ARG A 536 -52.16 -90.95 81.44
CA ARG A 536 -52.91 -92.21 81.26
C ARG A 536 -52.34 -93.33 82.14
N SER A 537 -51.01 -93.43 82.23
CA SER A 537 -50.35 -94.39 83.12
C SER A 537 -50.70 -94.18 84.61
N VAL A 538 -50.92 -92.93 85.04
CA VAL A 538 -51.34 -92.62 86.42
C VAL A 538 -52.82 -92.96 86.65
N GLU A 539 -53.71 -92.73 85.69
CA GLU A 539 -55.13 -93.10 85.79
C GLU A 539 -55.36 -94.62 85.90
N GLU A 540 -54.60 -95.41 85.17
CA GLU A 540 -54.64 -96.88 85.25
C GLU A 540 -54.23 -97.38 86.65
N ALA A 541 -53.25 -96.75 87.30
CA ALA A 541 -52.82 -97.10 88.65
C ALA A 541 -53.87 -96.78 89.73
N ASN A 542 -54.62 -95.68 89.60
CA ASN A 542 -55.69 -95.30 90.54
C ASN A 542 -56.88 -96.28 90.47
N THR A 543 -57.27 -96.68 89.26
CA THR A 543 -58.40 -97.62 89.03
C THR A 543 -58.18 -98.96 89.74
N TYR A 544 -56.95 -99.46 89.74
CA TYR A 544 -56.56 -100.68 90.46
C TYR A 544 -56.78 -100.57 91.99
N THR A 545 -56.56 -99.38 92.55
CA THR A 545 -56.68 -99.12 93.99
C THR A 545 -58.14 -99.14 94.46
N ASP A 546 -59.06 -98.53 93.70
CA ASP A 546 -60.48 -98.43 94.05
C ASP A 546 -61.19 -99.80 94.08
N GLN A 547 -60.82 -100.72 93.17
CA GLN A 547 -61.41 -102.06 93.09
C GLN A 547 -61.19 -102.88 94.38
N LYS A 548 -60.05 -102.72 95.05
CA LYS A 548 -59.72 -103.48 96.28
C LYS A 548 -60.46 -103.01 97.53
N MET A 549 -60.85 -101.74 97.59
CA MET A 549 -61.57 -101.19 98.75
C MET A 549 -63.04 -101.63 98.80
N GLY A 550 -63.67 -101.93 97.65
CA GLY A 550 -65.06 -102.40 97.57
C GLY A 550 -65.30 -103.80 98.17
N GLU A 551 -64.36 -104.73 98.03
CA GLU A 551 -64.48 -106.11 98.54
C GLU A 551 -64.51 -106.17 100.08
N MET A 552 -63.88 -105.20 100.76
CA MET A 552 -63.74 -105.17 102.22
C MET A 552 -65.04 -104.82 102.94
N ASN A 553 -65.87 -103.95 102.36
CA ASN A 553 -67.08 -103.41 102.99
C ASN A 553 -68.20 -104.46 103.15
N SER A 554 -68.31 -105.41 102.23
CA SER A 554 -69.37 -106.45 102.26
C SER A 554 -69.19 -107.50 103.37
N LYS A 555 -67.95 -107.70 103.83
CA LYS A 555 -67.63 -108.73 104.84
C LYS A 555 -68.01 -108.28 106.27
N ILE A 556 -68.02 -106.97 106.52
CA ILE A 556 -68.30 -106.37 107.85
C ILE A 556 -69.79 -106.47 108.22
N LYS A 557 -70.71 -106.23 107.26
CA LYS A 557 -72.17 -106.32 107.50
C LYS A 557 -72.67 -107.71 107.93
N GLY A 558 -71.97 -108.79 107.54
CA GLY A 558 -72.36 -110.15 107.90
C GLY A 558 -72.13 -110.50 109.39
N VAL A 559 -71.23 -109.80 110.06
CA VAL A 559 -70.86 -110.07 111.46
C VAL A 559 -71.83 -109.42 112.44
N GLU A 560 -72.32 -108.21 112.15
CA GLU A 560 -73.25 -107.46 113.03
C GLU A 560 -74.60 -108.17 113.23
N ASN A 561 -75.14 -108.80 112.18
CA ASN A 561 -76.45 -109.46 112.23
C ASN A 561 -76.45 -110.70 113.13
N LYS A 562 -75.37 -111.51 113.13
CA LYS A 562 -75.26 -112.71 113.99
C LYS A 562 -75.13 -112.36 115.47
N MET A 563 -74.44 -111.28 115.79
CA MET A 563 -74.25 -110.86 117.18
C MET A 563 -75.55 -110.39 117.83
N SER A 564 -76.40 -109.70 117.08
CA SER A 564 -77.68 -109.17 117.57
C SER A 564 -78.67 -110.27 117.96
N GLY A 565 -78.72 -111.37 117.19
CA GLY A 565 -79.58 -112.53 117.50
C GLY A 565 -79.19 -113.27 118.80
N GLY A 566 -77.89 -113.34 119.11
CA GLY A 566 -77.42 -114.00 120.35
C GLY A 566 -77.88 -113.31 121.63
N ILE A 567 -77.97 -111.98 121.64
CA ILE A 567 -78.36 -111.18 122.81
C ILE A 567 -79.87 -111.30 123.09
N ALA A 568 -80.70 -111.34 122.03
CA ALA A 568 -82.14 -111.54 122.16
C ALA A 568 -82.47 -112.86 122.91
N SER A 569 -81.72 -113.94 122.62
CA SER A 569 -81.85 -115.24 123.30
C SER A 569 -81.57 -115.17 124.79
N ALA A 570 -80.53 -114.44 125.21
CA ALA A 570 -80.18 -114.31 126.63
C ALA A 570 -81.25 -113.54 127.43
N MET A 571 -81.84 -112.48 126.84
CA MET A 571 -82.92 -111.73 127.50
C MET A 571 -84.19 -112.57 127.68
N ALA A 572 -84.51 -113.41 126.70
CA ALA A 572 -85.65 -114.33 126.81
C ALA A 572 -85.48 -115.32 127.98
N MET A 573 -84.27 -115.83 128.22
CA MET A 573 -84.02 -116.75 129.34
C MET A 573 -84.17 -116.12 130.72
N ALA A 574 -83.77 -114.86 130.88
CA ALA A 574 -83.81 -114.19 132.18
C ALA A 574 -85.24 -113.95 132.69
N GLY A 575 -86.22 -113.84 131.80
CA GLY A 575 -87.63 -113.56 132.14
C GLY A 575 -88.44 -114.74 132.69
N LEU A 576 -87.87 -115.93 132.81
CA LEU A 576 -88.61 -117.15 133.21
C LEU A 576 -88.84 -117.22 134.74
N PRO A 577 -90.10 -117.25 135.24
CA PRO A 577 -90.41 -117.42 136.67
C PRO A 577 -89.99 -118.79 137.24
N GLN A 578 -89.77 -118.85 138.57
CA GLN A 578 -89.37 -120.07 139.30
C GLN A 578 -90.37 -120.48 140.40
N ALA A 579 -90.46 -121.79 140.70
CA ALA A 579 -91.27 -122.34 141.79
C ALA A 579 -90.75 -121.95 143.19
N TYR A 580 -91.66 -121.77 144.16
CA TYR A 580 -91.35 -121.23 145.51
C TYR A 580 -91.96 -122.03 146.67
N ALA A 581 -92.69 -123.12 146.42
CA ALA A 581 -93.32 -123.93 147.46
C ALA A 581 -92.66 -125.32 147.57
N PRO A 582 -92.41 -125.85 148.78
CA PRO A 582 -91.80 -127.18 148.96
C PRO A 582 -92.63 -128.28 148.27
N GLY A 583 -91.98 -129.07 147.42
CA GLY A 583 -92.61 -130.13 146.62
C GLY A 583 -93.27 -129.67 145.30
N ALA A 584 -93.22 -128.38 144.95
CA ALA A 584 -93.88 -127.84 143.76
C ALA A 584 -92.96 -127.81 142.51
N ASN A 585 -93.58 -128.04 141.35
CA ASN A 585 -92.97 -127.96 140.01
C ASN A 585 -93.62 -126.81 139.20
N MET A 586 -92.84 -126.07 138.40
CA MET A 586 -93.31 -124.96 137.55
C MET A 586 -92.70 -125.03 136.15
N THR A 587 -93.52 -124.83 135.12
CA THR A 587 -93.08 -124.64 133.72
C THR A 587 -93.39 -123.21 133.28
N SER A 588 -92.46 -122.54 132.59
CA SER A 588 -92.57 -121.15 132.14
C SER A 588 -92.10 -120.94 130.71
N ILE A 589 -92.62 -119.89 130.07
CA ILE A 589 -92.22 -119.43 128.73
C ILE A 589 -92.00 -117.92 128.78
N ALA A 590 -90.99 -117.42 128.07
CA ALA A 590 -90.60 -116.00 128.02
C ALA A 590 -90.06 -115.63 126.62
N GLY A 591 -90.13 -114.35 126.27
CA GLY A 591 -89.64 -113.83 124.99
C GLY A 591 -88.71 -112.62 125.16
N GLY A 592 -87.78 -112.43 124.22
CA GLY A 592 -86.81 -111.33 124.20
C GLY A 592 -86.52 -110.84 122.78
N THR A 593 -86.17 -109.55 122.61
CA THR A 593 -85.88 -108.94 121.30
C THR A 593 -84.72 -107.93 121.41
N PHE A 594 -83.81 -107.90 120.43
CA PHE A 594 -82.67 -106.98 120.38
C PHE A 594 -82.24 -106.63 118.94
N ASN A 595 -82.16 -105.35 118.59
CA ASN A 595 -81.74 -104.83 117.27
C ASN A 595 -82.41 -105.51 116.05
N GLY A 596 -83.73 -105.67 116.11
CA GLY A 596 -84.53 -106.29 115.03
C GLY A 596 -84.62 -107.81 115.12
N GLU A 597 -83.79 -108.44 115.96
CA GLU A 597 -83.76 -109.88 116.17
C GLU A 597 -84.57 -110.31 117.38
N SER A 598 -85.24 -111.45 117.29
CA SER A 598 -86.19 -111.92 118.31
C SER A 598 -85.90 -113.36 118.74
N ALA A 599 -86.20 -113.68 120.00
CA ALA A 599 -85.95 -114.98 120.60
C ALA A 599 -87.00 -115.41 121.64
N VAL A 600 -87.21 -116.71 121.75
CA VAL A 600 -88.18 -117.34 122.67
C VAL A 600 -87.46 -118.33 123.57
N ALA A 601 -87.85 -118.36 124.85
CA ALA A 601 -87.31 -119.21 125.91
C ALA A 601 -88.39 -120.02 126.62
N ILE A 602 -88.09 -121.27 126.95
CA ILE A 602 -88.93 -122.17 127.78
C ILE A 602 -88.09 -122.65 128.95
N GLY A 603 -88.67 -122.72 130.15
CA GLY A 603 -88.00 -123.29 131.32
C GLY A 603 -88.89 -124.08 132.26
N VAL A 604 -88.26 -124.91 133.07
CA VAL A 604 -88.88 -125.78 134.08
C VAL A 604 -88.11 -125.64 135.38
N SER A 605 -88.80 -125.53 136.50
CA SER A 605 -88.18 -125.43 137.84
C SER A 605 -88.90 -126.26 138.89
N MET A 606 -88.16 -126.74 139.89
CA MET A 606 -88.65 -127.64 140.95
C MET A 606 -88.00 -127.30 142.29
N VAL A 607 -88.76 -127.38 143.39
CA VAL A 607 -88.26 -127.23 144.77
C VAL A 607 -88.36 -128.57 145.52
N SER A 608 -87.30 -129.02 146.19
CA SER A 608 -87.26 -130.31 146.91
C SER A 608 -88.20 -130.34 148.12
N GLU A 609 -88.67 -131.54 148.50
CA GLU A 609 -89.64 -131.71 149.60
C GLU A 609 -89.13 -131.24 150.97
N SER A 610 -87.81 -131.25 151.19
CA SER A 610 -87.19 -130.68 152.39
C SER A 610 -87.18 -129.15 152.44
N GLY A 611 -87.65 -128.47 151.38
CA GLY A 611 -87.59 -127.01 151.20
C GLY A 611 -86.19 -126.49 150.86
N GLY A 612 -85.17 -127.35 150.87
CA GLY A 612 -83.78 -126.95 150.76
C GLY A 612 -83.27 -126.69 149.34
N TRP A 613 -83.70 -127.40 148.29
CA TRP A 613 -83.11 -127.29 146.96
C TRP A 613 -84.08 -126.76 145.90
N VAL A 614 -83.62 -125.90 144.99
CA VAL A 614 -84.33 -125.38 143.81
C VAL A 614 -83.55 -125.71 142.54
N TYR A 615 -84.15 -126.38 141.57
CA TYR A 615 -83.56 -126.69 140.25
C TYR A 615 -84.29 -125.91 139.16
N LYS A 616 -83.57 -125.45 138.13
CA LYS A 616 -84.11 -124.75 136.95
C LYS A 616 -83.40 -125.17 135.67
N LEU A 617 -84.16 -125.54 134.64
CA LEU A 617 -83.70 -125.83 133.28
C LEU A 617 -84.36 -124.83 132.32
N GLN A 618 -83.64 -124.29 131.34
CA GLN A 618 -84.18 -123.37 130.33
C GLN A 618 -83.50 -123.52 128.96
N GLY A 619 -84.23 -123.28 127.87
CA GLY A 619 -83.71 -123.31 126.50
C GLY A 619 -84.38 -122.31 125.57
N THR A 620 -83.66 -121.84 124.54
CA THR A 620 -84.09 -120.76 123.62
C THR A 620 -83.73 -120.96 122.16
N SER A 621 -84.41 -120.20 121.29
CA SER A 621 -84.16 -120.09 119.84
C SER A 621 -84.36 -118.63 119.36
N ASN A 622 -83.60 -118.17 118.34
CA ASN A 622 -83.67 -116.82 117.77
C ASN A 622 -83.92 -116.74 116.24
N SER A 623 -84.15 -115.52 115.72
CA SER A 623 -84.45 -115.21 114.31
C SER A 623 -83.31 -115.41 113.30
N GLN A 624 -82.05 -115.63 113.74
CA GLN A 624 -80.93 -116.06 112.88
C GLN A 624 -80.82 -117.58 112.76
N GLY A 625 -81.71 -118.34 113.44
CA GLY A 625 -81.75 -119.80 113.44
C GLY A 625 -80.83 -120.47 114.46
N ASP A 626 -80.28 -119.72 115.41
CA ASP A 626 -79.39 -120.24 116.46
C ASP A 626 -80.19 -120.68 117.71
N TYR A 627 -79.69 -121.71 118.41
CA TYR A 627 -80.33 -122.32 119.60
C TYR A 627 -79.36 -122.35 120.81
N SER A 628 -79.88 -122.18 122.03
CA SER A 628 -79.08 -122.21 123.27
C SER A 628 -79.83 -122.78 124.48
N ALA A 629 -79.16 -123.42 125.45
CA ALA A 629 -79.77 -124.01 126.66
C ALA A 629 -78.92 -123.78 127.93
N ALA A 630 -79.57 -123.70 129.10
CA ALA A 630 -78.95 -123.48 130.40
C ALA A 630 -79.66 -124.27 131.53
N ILE A 631 -78.91 -124.71 132.55
CA ILE A 631 -79.42 -125.39 133.75
C ILE A 631 -78.78 -124.81 135.01
N GLY A 632 -79.51 -124.75 136.12
CA GLY A 632 -79.03 -124.26 137.41
C GLY A 632 -79.70 -124.95 138.60
N ALA A 633 -79.01 -125.02 139.74
CA ALA A 633 -79.53 -125.56 141.00
C ALA A 633 -79.06 -124.66 142.18
N GLY A 634 -79.91 -124.38 143.15
CA GLY A 634 -79.62 -123.56 144.33
C GLY A 634 -80.15 -124.19 145.61
N PHE A 635 -79.47 -123.97 146.75
CA PHE A 635 -79.88 -124.46 148.07
C PHE A 635 -80.27 -123.28 148.98
N GLN A 636 -81.35 -123.41 149.73
CA GLN A 636 -81.95 -122.40 150.60
C GLN A 636 -82.10 -122.98 152.02
N TRP A 637 -81.68 -122.24 153.05
CA TRP A 637 -81.65 -122.66 154.45
C TRP A 637 -82.68 -121.96 155.33
#